data_AF-A0A662CYM1-F1
#
_entry.id   AF-A0A662CYM1-F1
#
_cell.length_a   1.000
_cell.length_b   1.000
_cell.length_c   1.000
_cell.angle_alpha   90.00
_cell.angle_beta   90.00
_cell.angle_gamma   90.00
#
_symmetry.space_group_name_H-M   'P 1'
#
loop_
_entity.id
_entity.type
_entity.pdbx_description
1 polymer ?
#
loop_
_entity_poly.entity_id
_entity_poly.type
_entity_poly.pdbx_seq_one_letter_code
_entity_poly.pdbx_strand_id
1 'polypeptide(L)'
;MIKSINKIKNFGLFKDFKWNSNIPNFSQYNLIYGWNYSGKATLSRMFRCIESKLLHSDFQNAEFELTDDKNNKITHNDLEFLVSISCFQH
;
A
#
# COMPACT_ATOMS: atom_id res chain seq x y z
N MET A 1 -4.64 11.41 -4.46
CA MET A 1 -3.59 10.57 -5.08
C MET A 1 -2.65 10.17 -3.96
N ILE A 2 -2.35 8.87 -3.79
CA ILE A 2 -1.49 8.43 -2.68
C ILE A 2 -0.10 9.03 -2.85
N LYS A 3 0.43 9.64 -1.80
CA LYS A 3 1.74 10.28 -1.72
C LYS A 3 2.80 9.33 -1.15
N SER A 4 2.50 8.59 -0.08
CA SER A 4 3.43 7.65 0.54
C SER A 4 2.71 6.57 1.35
N ILE A 5 3.37 5.42 1.55
CA ILE A 5 2.92 4.39 2.51
C ILE A 5 3.76 4.55 3.78
N ASN A 6 3.23 5.19 4.82
CA ASN A 6 3.99 5.47 6.04
C ASN A 6 4.41 4.20 6.78
N LYS A 7 3.49 3.25 6.94
CA LYS A 7 3.73 1.97 7.62
C LYS A 7 2.87 0.85 7.06
N ILE A 8 3.41 -0.37 7.10
CA ILE A 8 2.68 -1.62 6.87
C ILE A 8 3.11 -2.61 7.95
N LYS A 9 2.16 -3.24 8.63
CA LYS A 9 2.38 -4.31 9.60
C LYS A 9 1.48 -5.50 9.30
N ASN A 10 1.98 -6.69 9.61
CA ASN A 10 1.25 -7.96 9.52
C ASN A 10 0.58 -8.21 8.15
N PHE A 11 1.18 -7.70 7.06
CA PHE A 11 0.64 -7.87 5.70
C PHE A 11 1.58 -8.77 4.89
N GLY A 12 1.27 -10.07 4.85
CA GLY A 12 2.08 -11.07 4.12
C GLY A 12 3.55 -11.08 4.56
N LEU A 13 4.46 -10.76 3.64
CA LEU A 13 5.92 -10.67 3.90
C LEU A 13 6.32 -9.41 4.67
N PHE A 14 5.46 -8.39 4.75
CA PHE A 14 5.73 -7.15 5.46
C PHE A 14 5.31 -7.28 6.93
N LYS A 15 6.29 -7.60 7.80
CA LYS A 15 6.07 -7.68 9.26
C LYS A 15 5.98 -6.30 9.92
N ASP A 16 6.96 -5.43 9.65
CA ASP A 16 7.02 -4.05 10.17
C ASP A 16 7.77 -3.18 9.14
N PHE A 17 7.11 -2.89 8.03
CA PHE A 17 7.65 -2.02 6.99
C PHE A 17 7.37 -0.56 7.33
N LYS A 18 8.38 0.29 7.15
CA LYS A 18 8.28 1.74 7.33
C LYS A 18 8.82 2.43 6.09
N TRP A 19 8.12 3.45 5.61
CA TRP A 19 8.68 4.33 4.58
C TRP A 19 9.93 4.98 5.13
N ASN A 20 11.07 4.71 4.50
CA ASN A 20 12.30 5.41 4.83
C ASN A 20 12.38 6.69 4.00
N SER A 21 13.07 7.71 4.49
CA SER A 21 13.34 8.97 3.80
C SER A 21 14.07 8.80 2.47
N ASN A 22 14.75 7.66 2.25
CA ASN A 22 15.38 7.32 0.97
C ASN A 22 14.40 6.84 -0.10
N ILE A 23 13.13 6.57 0.25
CA ILE A 23 12.13 6.12 -0.71
C ILE A 23 11.35 7.34 -1.20
N PRO A 24 11.40 7.67 -2.51
CA PRO A 24 10.68 8.82 -3.05
C PRO A 24 9.17 8.64 -2.87
N ASN A 25 8.45 9.75 -2.80
CA ASN A 25 7.00 9.74 -2.81
C ASN A 25 6.48 9.15 -4.13
N PHE A 26 5.27 8.58 -4.08
CA PHE A 26 4.59 8.11 -5.27
C PHE A 26 4.28 9.27 -6.22
N SER A 27 4.51 9.03 -7.50
CA SER A 27 4.13 9.90 -8.62
C SER A 27 2.91 9.33 -9.35
N GLN A 28 2.46 9.96 -10.43
CA GLN A 28 1.37 9.41 -11.26
C GLN A 28 1.64 7.98 -11.75
N TYR A 29 2.91 7.70 -12.06
CA TYR A 29 3.39 6.36 -12.44
C TYR A 29 4.54 5.96 -11.53
N ASN A 30 4.52 4.73 -11.04
CA ASN A 30 5.52 4.19 -10.12
C ASN A 30 5.95 2.81 -10.60
N LEU A 31 7.26 2.63 -10.78
CA LEU A 31 7.83 1.34 -11.13
C LEU A 31 8.38 0.65 -9.88
N ILE A 32 7.73 -0.43 -9.47
CA ILE A 32 8.16 -1.24 -8.32
C ILE A 32 8.89 -2.47 -8.86
N TYR A 33 10.20 -2.54 -8.63
CA TYR A 33 11.06 -3.63 -9.09
C TYR A 33 11.90 -4.19 -7.93
N GLY A 34 12.50 -5.37 -8.13
CA GLY A 34 13.31 -6.04 -7.11
C GLY A 34 13.41 -7.54 -7.34
N TRP A 35 14.14 -8.24 -6.47
CA TRP A 35 14.37 -9.68 -6.54
C TRP A 35 13.08 -10.51 -6.37
N ASN A 36 13.06 -11.73 -6.89
CA ASN A 36 11.99 -12.66 -6.55
C ASN A 36 11.90 -12.83 -5.03
N TYR A 37 10.68 -12.96 -4.52
CA TYR A 37 10.37 -12.99 -3.08
C TYR A 37 10.62 -11.66 -2.33
N SER A 38 10.95 -10.56 -3.00
CA SER A 38 11.10 -9.23 -2.36
C SER A 38 9.78 -8.58 -1.90
N GLY A 39 8.65 -9.27 -1.99
CA GLY A 39 7.34 -8.74 -1.56
C GLY A 39 6.58 -7.90 -2.58
N LYS A 40 6.98 -7.85 -3.85
CA LYS A 40 6.28 -7.08 -4.91
C LYS A 40 4.82 -7.51 -5.08
N ALA A 41 4.57 -8.82 -5.19
CA ALA A 41 3.22 -9.36 -5.32
C ALA A 41 2.37 -9.05 -4.09
N THR A 42 2.97 -9.14 -2.90
CA THR A 42 2.34 -8.74 -1.63
C THR A 42 1.95 -7.26 -1.65
N LEU A 43 2.84 -6.37 -2.10
CA LEU A 43 2.56 -4.94 -2.19
C LEU A 43 1.44 -4.63 -3.21
N SER A 44 1.44 -5.29 -4.37
CA SER A 44 0.35 -5.18 -5.35
C SER A 44 -1.00 -5.64 -4.77
N ARG A 45 -1.00 -6.69 -3.94
CA ARG A 45 -2.21 -7.17 -3.27
C ARG A 45 -2.71 -6.17 -2.23
N MET A 46 -1.81 -5.48 -1.52
CA MET A 46 -2.16 -4.40 -0.61
C MET A 46 -2.83 -3.23 -1.35
N PHE A 47 -2.25 -2.77 -2.47
CA PHE A 47 -2.87 -1.76 -3.32
C PHE A 47 -4.24 -2.20 -3.85
N ARG A 48 -4.40 -3.48 -4.20
CA ARG A 48 -5.70 -4.02 -4.60
C ARG A 48 -6.73 -4.02 -3.47
N CYS A 49 -6.33 -4.26 -2.22
CA CYS A 49 -7.22 -4.16 -1.05
C CYS A 49 -7.68 -2.70 -0.83
N ILE A 50 -6.77 -1.75 -1.02
CA ILE A 50 -7.05 -0.30 -0.97
C ILE A 50 -8.02 0.10 -2.10
N GLU A 51 -7.79 -0.37 -3.32
CA GLU A 51 -8.65 -0.13 -4.49
C GLU A 51 -10.04 -0.75 -4.34
N SER A 52 -10.10 -2.01 -3.93
CA SER A 52 -11.37 -2.75 -3.73
C SER A 52 -12.08 -2.38 -2.43
N LYS A 53 -11.48 -1.53 -1.58
CA LYS A 53 -12.01 -1.11 -0.28
C LYS A 53 -12.37 -2.28 0.65
N LEU A 54 -11.72 -3.42 0.43
CA LEU A 54 -11.98 -4.68 1.12
C LEU A 54 -10.65 -5.29 1.53
N LEU A 55 -10.48 -5.47 2.85
CA LEU A 55 -9.42 -6.29 3.38
C LEU A 55 -9.67 -7.74 2.99
N HIS A 56 -8.67 -8.39 2.39
CA HIS A 56 -8.74 -9.82 2.12
C HIS A 56 -8.79 -10.59 3.45
N SER A 57 -9.54 -11.67 3.51
CA SER A 57 -9.72 -12.49 4.73
C SER A 57 -8.39 -12.97 5.34
N ASP A 58 -7.38 -13.22 4.50
CA ASP A 58 -6.00 -13.59 4.91
C ASP A 58 -5.24 -12.48 5.68
N PHE A 59 -5.71 -11.23 5.64
CA PHE A 59 -5.01 -10.07 6.20
C PHE A 59 -5.84 -9.32 7.25
N GLN A 60 -6.71 -10.03 7.99
CA GLN A 60 -7.56 -9.44 9.03
C GLN A 60 -6.79 -8.63 10.09
N ASN A 61 -5.54 -9.03 10.39
CA ASN A 61 -4.69 -8.35 11.36
C ASN A 61 -3.71 -7.36 10.71
N ALA A 62 -3.86 -7.06 9.43
CA ALA A 62 -2.95 -6.16 8.75
C ALA A 62 -3.27 -4.70 9.07
N GLU A 63 -2.22 -3.95 9.38
CA GLU A 63 -2.31 -2.52 9.63
C GLU A 63 -1.49 -1.78 8.57
N PHE A 64 -2.10 -0.81 7.91
CA PHE A 64 -1.37 0.10 7.04
C PHE A 64 -1.81 1.54 7.27
N GLU A 65 -0.88 2.45 7.01
CA GLU A 65 -1.13 3.89 7.02
C GLU A 65 -0.55 4.49 5.75
N LEU A 66 -1.38 5.24 5.05
CA LEU A 66 -1.06 5.92 3.81
C LEU A 66 -1.23 7.41 4.02
N THR A 67 -0.46 8.21 3.28
CA THR A 67 -0.68 9.65 3.19
C THR A 67 -1.14 9.97 1.77
N ASP A 68 -2.25 10.69 1.64
CA ASP A 68 -2.67 11.27 0.34
C ASP A 68 -1.94 12.59 0.06
N ASP A 69 -1.99 13.08 -1.17
CA ASP A 69 -1.42 14.38 -1.57
C ASP A 69 -1.87 15.55 -0.69
N LYS A 70 -3.11 15.48 -0.17
CA LYS A 70 -3.68 16.45 0.79
C LYS A 70 -3.14 16.33 2.22
N ASN A 71 -2.12 15.48 2.47
CA ASN A 71 -1.61 15.08 3.79
C ASN A 71 -2.67 14.42 4.71
N ASN A 72 -3.75 13.90 4.14
CA ASN A 72 -4.72 13.09 4.88
C ASN A 72 -4.13 11.71 5.15
N LYS A 73 -4.27 11.23 6.39
CA LYS A 73 -3.86 9.88 6.79
C LYS A 73 -5.00 8.92 6.58
N ILE A 74 -4.78 7.93 5.71
CA ILE A 74 -5.75 6.86 5.43
C ILE A 74 -5.27 5.61 6.14
N THR A 75 -6.16 4.99 6.89
CA THR A 75 -5.90 3.75 7.64
C THR A 75 -6.86 2.65 7.23
N HIS A 76 -6.64 1.43 7.72
CA HIS A 76 -7.48 0.26 7.45
C HIS A 76 -8.99 0.48 7.71
N ASN A 77 -9.37 1.43 8.58
CA ASN A 77 -10.77 1.76 8.88
C ASN A 77 -11.37 2.82 7.95
N ASP A 78 -10.56 3.55 7.19
CA ASP A 78 -11.00 4.67 6.34
C ASP A 78 -11.22 4.24 4.87
N LEU A 79 -11.39 2.93 4.64
CA LEU A 79 -11.41 2.33 3.30
C LEU A 79 -12.54 2.86 2.41
N GLU A 80 -13.60 3.44 2.97
CA GLU A 80 -14.74 3.97 2.22
C GLU A 80 -14.39 5.18 1.34
N PHE A 81 -13.35 5.96 1.67
CA PHE A 81 -13.02 7.24 1.01
C PHE A 81 -11.89 7.20 -0.04
N LEU A 82 -11.40 6.02 -0.38
CA LEU A 82 -10.20 5.88 -1.22
C LEU A 82 -10.41 6.18 -2.72
N VAL A 83 -9.39 6.83 -3.28
CA VAL A 83 -9.18 7.17 -4.69
C VAL A 83 -8.98 5.90 -5.53
N SER A 84 -9.47 5.88 -6.77
CA SER A 84 -9.21 4.80 -7.73
C SER A 84 -7.71 4.64 -7.97
N ILE A 85 -7.20 3.45 -7.65
CA ILE A 85 -5.85 3.00 -8.01
C ILE A 85 -6.02 1.99 -9.14
N SER A 86 -5.00 1.78 -9.97
CA SER A 86 -5.01 0.67 -10.92
C SER A 86 -3.61 0.07 -10.98
N CYS A 87 -3.47 -1.18 -10.59
CA CYS A 87 -2.23 -1.94 -10.70
C CYS A 87 -2.23 -2.76 -11.99
N PHE A 88 -1.32 -2.43 -12.90
CA PHE A 88 -1.03 -3.27 -14.08
C PHE A 88 0.09 -4.26 -13.72
N GLN A 89 -0.20 -5.55 -13.78
CA GLN A 89 0.81 -6.61 -13.81
C GLN A 89 1.00 -7.04 -15.26
N HIS A 90 2.25 -7.09 -15.74
CA HIS A 90 2.58 -7.70 -17.02
C HIS A 90 3.02 -9.14 -16.80
#